data_AF-A0A0N4YQR1-F1
#
_entry.id   AF-A0A0N4YQR1-F1
#
_cell.length_a   1.000
_cell.length_b   1.000
_cell.length_c   1.000
_cell.angle_alpha   90.00
_cell.angle_beta   90.00
_cell.angle_gamma   90.00
#
_symmetry.space_group_name_H-M   'P 1'
#
loop_
_entity.id
_entity.type
_entity.pdbx_description
1 polymer ?
#
loop_
_entity_poly.entity_id
_entity_poly.type
_entity_poly.pdbx_seq_one_letter_code
_entity_poly.pdbx_strand_id
1 'polypeptide(L)'
;MLFFIKANDGLSSECISCYRDVARARGEEIETLISADLQQCALDDDRLFAFLVPYVFQKLDVEAGASASVFGVVCSHIDARQIMQLIGEIVRENVVLFRKDSFAQIVSASLDWPTTAQWAFWHLVHAEGIPGEWLIQLLPKLKSSQHAEAAANVMLMLKRADRDPNMNMLRALFSRPPSSEDTFTIDCIKILIEDPSTCKRVSDNVGNLLKKQMAAGDLHMGSGSKSASKKSPQKLSMEQVLAHLEHFTQLCLMKEKKSAEQIFSNATVLEAFQEAEKNDKVAPLRSKFAQLFAVVNILRDESRDKEQSSRTLRGNRGSGSSSSASKTSRHKEEDKDLLLANRFSIVIDSELN
;
A
#
# COMPACT_ATOMS: atom_id res chain seq x y z
N MET A 1 24.76 16.22 29.10
CA MET A 1 23.98 17.47 29.27
C MET A 1 22.47 17.21 29.30
N LEU A 2 21.94 16.46 28.31
CA LEU A 2 20.52 16.09 28.24
C LEU A 2 19.94 15.49 29.55
N PHE A 3 20.69 14.62 30.23
CA PHE A 3 20.29 14.10 31.55
C PHE A 3 20.07 15.18 32.59
N PHE A 4 21.01 16.12 32.76
CA PHE A 4 20.88 17.21 33.72
C PHE A 4 19.69 18.10 33.39
N ILE A 5 19.44 18.35 32.10
CA ILE A 5 18.29 19.14 31.66
C ILE A 5 16.98 18.41 32.03
N LYS A 6 16.86 17.12 31.71
CA LYS A 6 15.68 16.30 32.03
C LYS A 6 15.47 16.13 33.54
N ALA A 7 16.54 15.92 34.31
CA ALA A 7 16.45 15.76 35.77
C ALA A 7 15.97 17.05 36.47
N ASN A 8 16.15 18.21 35.83
CA ASN A 8 15.72 19.52 36.31
C ASN A 8 14.50 20.05 35.55
N ASP A 9 13.69 19.20 34.89
CA ASP A 9 12.57 19.63 34.00
C ASP A 9 11.51 20.51 34.70
N GLY A 10 11.52 20.57 36.04
CA GLY A 10 10.75 21.53 36.83
C GLY A 10 11.18 23.01 36.67
N LEU A 11 12.28 23.29 35.96
CA LEU A 11 12.87 24.63 35.76
C LEU A 11 12.86 25.09 34.27
N SER A 12 11.82 24.71 33.51
CA SER A 12 11.36 25.36 32.27
C SER A 12 12.33 25.42 31.05
N SER A 13 11.78 25.88 29.92
CA SER A 13 12.35 25.91 28.56
C SER A 13 13.75 26.53 28.39
N GLU A 14 14.28 27.23 29.39
CA GLU A 14 15.60 27.84 29.36
C GLU A 14 16.73 26.78 29.34
N CYS A 15 16.52 25.63 29.99
CA CYS A 15 17.53 24.59 30.03
C CYS A 15 17.72 23.88 28.67
N ILE A 16 16.66 23.76 27.87
CA ILE A 16 16.77 23.17 26.52
C ILE A 16 17.41 24.15 25.53
N SER A 17 17.21 25.47 25.69
CA SER A 17 17.94 26.46 24.89
C SER A 17 19.45 26.38 25.09
N CYS A 18 19.92 26.07 26.30
CA CYS A 18 21.36 25.84 26.54
C CYS A 18 21.91 24.70 25.66
N TYR A 19 21.13 23.64 25.41
CA TYR A 19 21.57 22.56 24.53
C TYR A 19 21.69 23.03 23.08
N ARG A 20 20.75 23.87 22.62
CA ARG A 20 20.85 24.53 21.31
C ARG A 20 22.07 25.46 21.23
N ASP A 21 22.39 26.17 22.31
CA ASP A 21 23.55 27.07 22.39
C ASP A 21 24.87 26.30 22.28
N VAL A 22 24.94 25.11 22.88
CA VAL A 22 26.11 24.23 22.73
C VAL A 22 26.29 23.78 21.29
N ALA A 23 25.23 23.37 20.60
CA ALA A 23 25.30 23.04 19.17
C ALA A 23 25.82 24.23 18.34
N ARG A 24 25.26 25.44 18.59
CA ARG A 24 25.70 26.68 17.94
C ARG A 24 27.17 27.02 18.22
N ALA A 25 27.61 26.89 19.47
CA ALA A 25 28.99 27.16 19.87
C ALA A 25 29.99 26.16 19.24
N ARG A 26 29.53 24.95 18.94
CA ARG A 26 30.31 23.93 18.20
C ARG A 26 30.26 24.10 16.68
N GLY A 27 29.36 24.93 16.17
CA GLY A 27 29.12 25.06 14.73
C GLY A 27 28.47 23.80 14.13
N GLU A 28 27.71 23.05 14.92
CA GLU A 28 27.02 21.83 14.51
C GLU A 28 25.51 22.07 14.44
N GLU A 29 24.84 21.40 13.51
CA GLU A 29 23.38 21.31 13.52
C GLU A 29 22.94 20.50 14.74
N ILE A 30 21.83 20.91 15.34
CA ILE A 30 21.35 20.31 16.60
C ILE A 30 21.01 18.83 16.42
N GLU A 31 20.50 18.41 15.26
CA GLU A 31 20.22 17.02 14.94
C GLU A 31 21.49 16.17 14.95
N THR A 32 22.62 16.73 14.48
CA THR A 32 23.93 16.05 14.52
C THR A 32 24.39 15.86 15.96
N LEU A 33 24.26 16.91 16.79
CA LEU A 33 24.62 16.82 18.20
C LEU A 33 23.74 15.80 18.95
N ILE A 34 22.42 15.82 18.73
CA ILE A 34 21.48 14.84 19.30
C ILE A 34 21.87 13.42 18.90
N SER A 35 22.12 13.17 17.61
CA SER A 35 22.51 11.85 17.13
C SER A 35 23.79 11.36 17.79
N ALA A 36 24.82 12.20 17.87
CA ALA A 36 26.10 11.86 18.49
C ALA A 36 25.94 11.58 20.01
N ASP A 37 25.26 12.46 20.73
CA ASP A 37 25.07 12.32 22.18
C ASP A 37 24.21 11.10 22.53
N LEU A 38 23.14 10.83 21.77
CA LEU A 38 22.31 9.64 21.97
C LEU A 38 23.06 8.35 21.63
N GLN A 39 23.86 8.36 20.56
CA GLN A 39 24.67 7.20 20.19
C GLN A 39 25.70 6.88 21.28
N GLN A 40 26.43 7.90 21.76
CA GLN A 40 27.37 7.72 22.85
C GLN A 40 26.66 7.24 24.12
N CYS A 41 25.51 7.84 24.45
CA CYS A 41 24.71 7.41 25.60
C CYS A 41 24.27 5.94 25.48
N ALA A 42 23.87 5.47 24.30
CA ALA A 42 23.46 4.09 24.10
C ALA A 42 24.61 3.08 24.31
N LEU A 43 25.84 3.49 23.97
CA LEU A 43 27.04 2.67 24.17
C LEU A 43 27.46 2.63 25.65
N ASP A 44 27.27 3.73 26.38
CA ASP A 44 27.72 3.87 27.76
C ASP A 44 26.68 3.40 28.80
N ASP A 45 25.40 3.71 28.59
CA ASP A 45 24.29 3.38 29.51
C ASP A 45 22.95 3.27 28.75
N ASP A 46 22.54 2.03 28.49
CA ASP A 46 21.31 1.66 27.79
C ASP A 46 20.04 2.16 28.50
N ARG A 47 20.05 2.17 29.84
CA ARG A 47 18.92 2.62 30.64
C ARG A 47 18.77 4.13 30.58
N LEU A 48 19.88 4.85 30.66
CA LEU A 48 19.88 6.30 30.50
C LEU A 48 19.45 6.69 29.09
N PHE A 49 19.92 5.97 28.07
CA PHE A 49 19.47 6.17 26.70
C PHE A 49 17.95 6.03 26.58
N ALA A 50 17.37 4.93 27.07
CA ALA A 50 15.92 4.72 27.05
C ALA A 50 15.14 5.80 27.83
N PHE A 51 15.72 6.33 28.89
CA PHE A 51 15.14 7.42 29.68
C PHE A 51 15.16 8.77 28.93
N LEU A 52 16.18 9.01 28.10
CA LEU A 52 16.37 10.27 27.38
C LEU A 52 15.64 10.32 26.03
N VAL A 53 15.48 9.19 25.33
CA VAL A 53 14.82 9.17 24.00
C VAL A 53 13.45 9.84 23.99
N PRO A 54 12.48 9.49 24.87
CA PRO A 54 11.18 10.17 24.90
C PRO A 54 11.31 11.67 25.16
N TYR A 55 12.27 12.09 25.98
CA TYR A 55 12.49 13.50 26.32
C TYR A 55 12.99 14.32 25.14
N VAL A 56 13.91 13.75 24.35
CA VAL A 56 14.43 14.38 23.14
C VAL A 56 13.28 14.65 22.17
N PHE A 57 12.43 13.65 21.90
CA PHE A 57 11.28 13.85 21.02
C PHE A 57 10.19 14.75 21.63
N GLN A 58 10.14 14.92 22.95
CA GLN A 58 9.19 15.83 23.60
C GLN A 58 9.63 17.29 23.58
N LYS A 59 10.94 17.58 23.75
CA LYS A 59 11.45 18.96 23.90
C LYS A 59 12.19 19.50 22.69
N LEU A 60 12.63 18.61 21.79
CA LEU A 60 13.34 18.89 20.54
C LEU A 60 12.57 18.23 19.38
N ASP A 61 11.24 18.27 19.44
CA ASP A 61 10.32 17.60 18.51
C ASP A 61 10.51 18.04 17.05
N VAL A 62 10.77 19.34 16.85
CA VAL A 62 11.03 19.90 15.52
C VAL A 62 12.27 19.28 14.90
N GLU A 63 13.36 19.23 15.66
CA GLU A 63 14.66 18.82 15.14
C GLU A 63 14.81 17.30 15.13
N ALA A 64 14.42 16.63 16.22
CA ALA A 64 14.43 15.16 16.31
C ALA A 64 13.41 14.52 15.36
N GLY A 65 12.17 15.03 15.32
CA GLY A 65 11.09 14.49 14.49
C GLY A 65 11.28 14.73 12.98
N ALA A 66 12.21 15.62 12.60
CA ALA A 66 12.61 15.82 11.21
C ALA A 66 13.86 15.03 10.80
N SER A 67 14.58 14.43 11.76
CA SER A 67 15.91 13.89 11.53
C SER A 67 15.95 12.38 11.36
N ALA A 68 16.26 11.95 10.13
CA ALA A 68 16.53 10.54 9.86
C ALA A 68 17.74 10.00 10.66
N SER A 69 18.74 10.82 10.98
CA SER A 69 19.90 10.36 11.75
C SER A 69 19.53 10.09 13.21
N VAL A 70 18.66 10.92 13.81
CA VAL A 70 18.17 10.70 15.18
C VAL A 70 17.35 9.41 15.25
N PHE A 71 16.40 9.22 14.33
CA PHE A 71 15.66 7.95 14.26
C PHE A 71 16.58 6.75 14.00
N GLY A 72 17.58 6.88 13.14
CA GLY A 72 18.53 5.82 12.83
C GLY A 72 19.33 5.37 14.05
N VAL A 73 19.82 6.31 14.85
CA VAL A 73 20.49 6.01 16.14
C VAL A 73 19.52 5.32 17.09
N VAL A 74 18.31 5.86 17.25
CA VAL A 74 17.31 5.30 18.17
C VAL A 74 16.97 3.87 17.80
N CYS A 75 16.61 3.64 16.54
CA CYS A 75 16.17 2.33 16.06
C CYS A 75 17.31 1.29 16.04
N SER A 76 18.57 1.72 15.95
CA SER A 76 19.73 0.82 15.93
C SER A 76 20.14 0.32 17.32
N HIS A 77 19.79 1.05 18.38
CA HIS A 77 20.24 0.73 19.75
C HIS A 77 19.11 0.37 20.71
N ILE A 78 17.85 0.55 20.31
CA ILE A 78 16.71 0.23 21.16
C ILE A 78 16.45 -1.27 21.23
N ASP A 79 16.19 -1.80 22.43
CA ASP A 79 15.76 -3.18 22.63
C ASP A 79 14.22 -3.33 22.67
N ALA A 80 13.73 -4.58 22.72
CA ALA A 80 12.29 -4.84 22.73
C ALA A 80 11.55 -4.26 23.96
N ARG A 81 12.19 -4.22 25.13
CA ARG A 81 11.61 -3.66 26.36
C ARG A 81 11.51 -2.15 26.25
N GLN A 82 12.55 -1.51 25.73
CA GLN A 82 12.61 -0.07 25.51
C GLN A 82 11.63 0.36 24.41
N ILE A 83 11.46 -0.42 23.33
CA ILE A 83 10.40 -0.20 22.33
C ILE A 83 9.04 -0.21 23.01
N MET A 84 8.72 -1.23 23.82
CA MET A 84 7.44 -1.30 24.53
C MET A 84 7.22 -0.09 25.45
N GLN A 85 8.26 0.38 26.13
CA GLN A 85 8.19 1.57 26.97
C GLN A 85 7.93 2.83 26.15
N LEU A 86 8.64 3.04 25.04
CA LEU A 86 8.46 4.18 24.15
C LEU A 86 7.06 4.17 23.50
N ILE A 87 6.58 3.01 23.07
CA ILE A 87 5.18 2.84 22.62
C ILE A 87 4.21 3.24 23.74
N GLY A 88 4.49 2.87 24.99
CA GLY A 88 3.69 3.31 26.14
C GLY A 88 3.65 4.83 26.31
N GLU A 89 4.73 5.54 26.02
CA GLU A 89 4.76 7.01 26.03
C GLU A 89 3.94 7.60 24.88
N ILE A 90 4.00 7.00 23.68
CA ILE A 90 3.17 7.41 22.52
C ILE A 90 1.69 7.21 22.83
N VAL A 91 1.31 6.04 23.35
CA VAL A 91 -0.08 5.69 23.68
C VAL A 91 -0.67 6.60 24.77
N ARG A 92 0.16 7.07 25.70
CA ARG A 92 -0.26 8.05 26.73
C ARG A 92 -0.22 9.50 26.22
N GLU A 93 0.11 9.71 24.95
CA GLU A 93 0.23 11.03 24.30
C GLU A 93 1.30 11.92 24.95
N ASN A 94 2.30 11.32 25.60
CA ASN A 94 3.42 12.05 26.21
C ASN A 94 4.46 12.48 25.17
N VAL A 95 4.52 11.78 24.04
CA VAL A 95 5.49 12.02 22.95
C VAL A 95 4.83 11.78 21.60
N VAL A 96 5.23 12.60 20.62
CA VAL A 96 4.88 12.47 19.20
C VAL A 96 6.20 12.37 18.44
N LEU A 97 6.40 11.30 17.68
CA LEU A 97 7.68 11.05 17.00
C LEU A 97 7.67 11.61 15.58
N PHE A 98 6.58 11.43 14.84
CA PHE A 98 6.57 11.62 13.40
C PHE A 98 5.84 12.88 12.98
N ARG A 99 6.39 13.54 11.95
CA ARG A 99 5.76 14.69 11.31
C ARG A 99 5.48 14.42 9.85
N LYS A 100 4.36 14.95 9.35
CA LYS A 100 3.90 14.73 7.98
C LYS A 100 4.91 15.22 6.92
N ASP A 101 5.57 16.32 7.20
CA ASP A 101 6.51 16.99 6.29
C ASP A 101 7.85 16.26 6.17
N SER A 102 8.31 15.58 7.23
CA SER A 102 9.58 14.84 7.25
C SER A 102 9.42 13.33 7.04
N PHE A 103 8.24 12.75 7.30
CA PHE A 103 8.04 11.30 7.33
C PHE A 103 8.55 10.58 6.08
N ALA A 104 8.20 11.08 4.88
CA ALA A 104 8.62 10.43 3.63
C ALA A 104 10.13 10.40 3.45
N GLN A 105 10.85 11.43 3.93
CA GLN A 105 12.31 11.47 3.91
C GLN A 105 12.91 10.45 4.88
N ILE A 106 12.35 10.35 6.09
CA ILE A 106 12.83 9.41 7.11
C ILE A 106 12.61 7.97 6.66
N VAL A 107 11.42 7.63 6.14
CA VAL A 107 11.18 6.28 5.61
C VAL A 107 12.11 5.98 4.43
N SER A 108 12.40 6.97 3.57
CA SER A 108 13.34 6.77 2.46
C SER A 108 14.75 6.47 2.96
N ALA A 109 15.21 7.15 4.01
CA ALA A 109 16.50 6.87 4.64
C ALA A 109 16.52 5.53 5.38
N SER A 110 15.40 5.11 5.97
CA SER A 110 15.31 3.86 6.72
C SER A 110 15.40 2.61 5.84
N LEU A 111 15.20 2.73 4.53
CA LEU A 111 15.32 1.61 3.59
C LEU A 111 16.74 1.01 3.56
N ASP A 112 17.75 1.80 3.91
CA ASP A 112 19.15 1.38 3.97
C ASP A 112 19.61 0.97 5.38
N TRP A 113 18.71 1.00 6.37
CA TRP A 113 19.05 0.59 7.74
C TRP A 113 19.10 -0.93 7.88
N PRO A 114 19.83 -1.46 8.89
CA PRO A 114 19.78 -2.88 9.22
C PRO A 114 18.35 -3.35 9.49
N THR A 115 18.05 -4.61 9.17
CA THR A 115 16.73 -5.22 9.33
C THR A 115 16.11 -4.97 10.72
N THR A 116 16.88 -5.15 11.80
CA THR A 116 16.39 -4.93 13.17
C THR A 116 15.99 -3.48 13.42
N ALA A 117 16.76 -2.52 12.91
CA ALA A 117 16.44 -1.10 13.01
C ALA A 117 15.21 -0.74 12.17
N GLN A 118 15.05 -1.33 10.98
CA GLN A 118 13.81 -1.18 10.20
C GLN A 118 12.60 -1.72 10.96
N TRP A 119 12.71 -2.88 11.60
CA TRP A 119 11.63 -3.42 12.43
C TRP A 119 11.30 -2.50 13.60
N ALA A 120 12.30 -2.01 14.35
CA ALA A 120 12.09 -1.07 15.45
C ALA A 120 11.37 0.20 14.95
N PHE A 121 11.84 0.78 13.84
CA PHE A 121 11.22 1.93 13.20
C PHE A 121 9.74 1.69 12.89
N TRP A 122 9.41 0.59 12.22
CA TRP A 122 8.03 0.31 11.85
C TRP A 122 7.13 0.02 13.06
N HIS A 123 7.63 -0.56 14.15
CA HIS A 123 6.85 -0.68 15.39
C HIS A 123 6.44 0.69 15.92
N LEU A 124 7.33 1.69 15.86
CA LEU A 124 7.03 3.06 16.25
C LEU A 124 6.02 3.70 15.30
N VAL A 125 6.16 3.49 13.98
CA VAL A 125 5.19 3.97 12.97
C VAL A 125 3.79 3.43 13.24
N HIS A 126 3.67 2.13 13.56
CA HIS A 126 2.38 1.52 13.91
C HIS A 126 1.82 2.06 15.22
N ALA A 127 2.67 2.27 16.23
CA ALA A 127 2.26 2.79 17.53
C ALA A 127 1.67 4.20 17.46
N GLU A 128 2.21 5.05 16.58
CA GLU A 128 1.72 6.41 16.39
C GLU A 128 0.48 6.49 15.49
N GLY A 129 0.07 5.36 14.87
CA GLY A 129 -1.12 5.32 14.02
C GLY A 129 -0.96 6.13 12.73
N ILE A 130 0.23 6.15 12.13
CA ILE A 130 0.50 6.93 10.92
C ILE A 130 -0.46 6.52 9.80
N PRO A 131 -1.18 7.47 9.18
CA PRO A 131 -2.13 7.14 8.13
C PRO A 131 -1.40 6.72 6.85
N GLY A 132 -1.93 5.71 6.16
CA GLY A 132 -1.32 5.14 4.95
C GLY A 132 -1.07 6.19 3.85
N GLU A 133 -1.86 7.27 3.79
CA GLU A 133 -1.69 8.36 2.82
C GLU A 133 -0.32 9.04 2.87
N TRP A 134 0.38 9.00 4.01
CA TRP A 134 1.73 9.56 4.12
C TRP A 134 2.76 8.74 3.32
N LEU A 135 2.43 7.49 2.95
CA LEU A 135 3.30 6.61 2.17
C LEU A 135 3.14 6.76 0.65
N ILE A 136 2.16 7.53 0.16
CA ILE A 136 1.82 7.60 -1.28
C ILE A 136 3.04 7.94 -2.15
N GLN A 137 3.89 8.86 -1.71
CA GLN A 137 5.09 9.27 -2.47
C GLN A 137 6.21 8.22 -2.47
N LEU A 138 6.17 7.27 -1.53
CA LEU A 138 7.16 6.21 -1.36
C LEU A 138 6.80 4.97 -2.18
N LEU A 139 5.52 4.64 -2.30
CA LEU A 139 5.06 3.39 -2.94
C LEU A 139 5.66 3.10 -4.31
N PRO A 140 5.80 4.08 -5.25
CA PRO A 140 6.41 3.81 -6.55
C PRO A 140 7.90 3.48 -6.48
N LYS A 141 8.58 3.89 -5.40
CA LYS A 141 10.03 3.74 -5.22
C LYS A 141 10.42 2.45 -4.48
N LEU A 142 9.48 1.82 -3.78
CA LEU A 142 9.76 0.58 -3.05
C LEU A 142 10.14 -0.54 -4.02
N LYS A 143 11.16 -1.33 -3.72
CA LYS A 143 11.45 -2.56 -4.44
C LYS A 143 11.27 -3.68 -3.42
N SER A 144 10.20 -4.46 -3.54
CA SER A 144 9.81 -5.42 -2.49
C SER A 144 10.91 -6.44 -2.17
N SER A 145 11.70 -6.84 -3.18
CA SER A 145 12.87 -7.73 -3.02
C SER A 145 14.05 -7.09 -2.28
N GLN A 146 14.17 -5.76 -2.27
CA GLN A 146 15.25 -5.03 -1.60
C GLN A 146 14.78 -4.39 -0.28
N HIS A 147 13.50 -4.09 -0.15
CA HIS A 147 12.89 -3.36 0.95
C HIS A 147 11.78 -4.21 1.58
N ALA A 148 12.11 -5.45 1.94
CA ALA A 148 11.13 -6.44 2.39
C ALA A 148 10.42 -6.01 3.68
N GLU A 149 11.15 -5.40 4.62
CA GLU A 149 10.62 -4.88 5.89
C GLU A 149 9.61 -3.76 5.65
N ALA A 150 9.96 -2.78 4.81
CA ALA A 150 9.06 -1.70 4.43
C ALA A 150 7.82 -2.22 3.69
N ALA A 151 8.01 -3.10 2.70
CA ALA A 151 6.91 -3.71 1.95
C ALA A 151 5.94 -4.47 2.87
N ALA A 152 6.45 -5.31 3.77
CA ALA A 152 5.64 -6.04 4.74
C ALA A 152 4.81 -5.09 5.62
N ASN A 153 5.43 -4.02 6.11
CA ASN A 153 4.74 -3.06 6.98
C ASN A 153 3.71 -2.22 6.22
N VAL A 154 3.96 -1.84 4.97
CA VAL A 154 2.92 -1.21 4.13
C VAL A 154 1.71 -2.13 3.97
N MET A 155 1.91 -3.42 3.70
CA MET A 155 0.79 -4.36 3.60
C MET A 155 0.00 -4.46 4.91
N LEU A 156 0.69 -4.51 6.06
CA LEU A 156 0.04 -4.50 7.36
C LEU A 156 -0.76 -3.22 7.63
N MET A 157 -0.22 -2.05 7.23
CA MET A 157 -0.92 -0.78 7.34
C MET A 157 -2.17 -0.74 6.47
N LEU A 158 -2.09 -1.21 5.22
CA LEU A 158 -3.26 -1.29 4.33
C LEU A 158 -4.32 -2.26 4.88
N LYS A 159 -3.91 -3.38 5.47
CA LYS A 159 -4.81 -4.38 6.05
C LYS A 159 -5.57 -3.86 7.28
N ARG A 160 -4.97 -2.94 8.02
CA ARG A 160 -5.54 -2.33 9.23
C ARG A 160 -6.10 -0.92 8.97
N ALA A 161 -6.20 -0.50 7.70
CA ALA A 161 -6.61 0.84 7.37
C ALA A 161 -8.10 1.04 7.68
N ASP A 162 -8.41 1.95 8.61
CA ASP A 162 -9.79 2.37 8.90
C ASP A 162 -10.36 3.33 7.84
N ARG A 163 -9.52 3.76 6.89
CA ARG A 163 -9.89 4.69 5.82
C ARG A 163 -9.86 3.99 4.48
N ASP A 164 -10.87 4.27 3.69
CA ASP A 164 -10.96 3.79 2.33
C ASP A 164 -9.77 4.24 1.47
N PRO A 165 -9.19 3.35 0.63
CA PRO A 165 -8.11 3.72 -0.27
C PRO A 165 -8.59 4.76 -1.28
N ASN A 166 -7.88 5.89 -1.33
CA ASN A 166 -8.16 6.94 -2.31
C ASN A 166 -7.50 6.64 -3.68
N MET A 167 -7.93 7.36 -4.72
CA MET A 167 -7.40 7.19 -6.07
C MET A 167 -5.89 7.46 -6.19
N ASN A 168 -5.32 8.33 -5.36
CA ASN A 168 -3.88 8.64 -5.38
C ASN A 168 -3.05 7.47 -4.86
N MET A 169 -3.53 6.77 -3.83
CA MET A 169 -2.95 5.53 -3.32
C MET A 169 -2.88 4.47 -4.42
N LEU A 170 -4.00 4.19 -5.08
CA LEU A 170 -4.06 3.21 -6.17
C LEU A 170 -3.17 3.63 -7.34
N ARG A 171 -3.20 4.91 -7.73
CA ARG A 171 -2.31 5.44 -8.77
C ARG A 171 -0.84 5.18 -8.41
N ALA A 172 -0.44 5.41 -7.16
CA ALA A 172 0.93 5.19 -6.71
C ALA A 172 1.31 3.69 -6.73
N LEU A 173 0.41 2.79 -6.31
CA LEU A 173 0.62 1.34 -6.40
C LEU A 173 0.80 0.88 -7.86
N PHE A 174 -0.10 1.29 -8.75
CA PHE A 174 -0.02 0.95 -10.18
C PHE A 174 1.16 1.61 -10.91
N SER A 175 1.73 2.69 -10.36
CA SER A 175 2.89 3.37 -10.97
C SER A 175 4.18 2.57 -10.83
N ARG A 176 4.21 1.56 -9.95
CA ARG A 176 5.32 0.62 -9.83
C ARG A 176 5.53 -0.14 -11.14
N PRO A 177 6.78 -0.44 -11.54
CA PRO A 177 7.05 -1.29 -12.69
C PRO A 177 6.40 -2.68 -12.51
N PRO A 178 5.59 -3.16 -13.48
CA PRO A 178 5.09 -4.53 -13.45
C PRO A 178 6.24 -5.54 -13.53
N SER A 179 6.19 -6.58 -12.71
CA SER A 179 7.15 -7.69 -12.72
C SER A 179 6.43 -8.96 -12.28
N SER A 180 6.76 -10.10 -12.89
CA SER A 180 6.28 -11.41 -12.47
C SER A 180 6.88 -11.87 -11.14
N GLU A 181 8.05 -11.33 -10.77
CA GLU A 181 8.72 -11.65 -9.50
C GLU A 181 8.28 -10.73 -8.34
N ASP A 182 7.66 -9.59 -8.65
CA ASP A 182 7.17 -8.64 -7.64
C ASP A 182 5.64 -8.68 -7.53
N THR A 183 5.15 -9.39 -6.51
CA THR A 183 3.71 -9.51 -6.23
C THR A 183 3.18 -8.38 -5.36
N PHE A 184 4.01 -7.45 -4.89
CA PHE A 184 3.62 -6.46 -3.87
C PHE A 184 2.40 -5.63 -4.26
N THR A 185 2.35 -5.12 -5.50
CA THR A 185 1.19 -4.36 -6.00
C THR A 185 -0.09 -5.21 -5.96
N ILE A 186 0.03 -6.48 -6.36
CA ILE A 186 -1.08 -7.43 -6.41
C ILE A 186 -1.59 -7.75 -5.00
N ASP A 187 -0.67 -8.01 -4.07
CA ASP A 187 -0.98 -8.27 -2.67
C ASP A 187 -1.64 -7.07 -2.01
N CYS A 188 -1.16 -5.85 -2.28
CA CYS A 188 -1.80 -4.62 -1.81
C CYS A 188 -3.22 -4.46 -2.35
N ILE A 189 -3.45 -4.65 -3.67
CA ILE A 189 -4.79 -4.56 -4.26
C ILE A 189 -5.70 -5.63 -3.65
N LYS A 190 -5.19 -6.85 -3.48
CA LYS A 190 -5.94 -7.97 -2.89
C LYS A 190 -6.39 -7.69 -1.46
N ILE A 191 -5.50 -7.13 -0.64
CA ILE A 191 -5.83 -6.68 0.73
C ILE A 191 -6.95 -5.64 0.67
N LEU A 192 -6.83 -4.66 -0.21
CA LEU A 192 -7.78 -3.55 -0.31
C LEU A 192 -9.16 -3.95 -0.83
N ILE A 193 -9.32 -5.11 -1.46
CA ILE A 193 -10.63 -5.63 -1.90
C ILE A 193 -11.15 -6.78 -1.04
N GLU A 194 -10.38 -7.21 -0.03
CA GLU A 194 -10.79 -8.30 0.85
C GLU A 194 -12.02 -7.90 1.69
N ASP A 195 -12.11 -6.62 2.08
CA ASP A 195 -13.31 -6.04 2.66
C ASP A 195 -14.33 -5.65 1.57
N PRO A 196 -15.56 -6.18 1.61
CA PRO A 196 -16.64 -5.77 0.70
C PRO A 196 -16.93 -4.26 0.71
N SER A 197 -16.69 -3.58 1.84
CA SER A 197 -16.95 -2.14 1.98
C SER A 197 -16.04 -1.29 1.08
N THR A 198 -14.79 -1.70 0.92
CA THR A 198 -13.76 -1.03 0.12
C THR A 198 -13.69 -1.55 -1.32
N CYS A 199 -14.03 -2.83 -1.54
CA CYS A 199 -13.95 -3.51 -2.84
C CYS A 199 -14.60 -2.72 -3.98
N LYS A 200 -15.84 -2.23 -3.78
CA LYS A 200 -16.55 -1.43 -4.79
C LYS A 200 -15.76 -0.18 -5.16
N ARG A 201 -15.25 0.56 -4.16
CA ARG A 201 -14.54 1.82 -4.37
C ARG A 201 -13.19 1.62 -5.04
N VAL A 202 -12.46 0.58 -4.65
CA VAL A 202 -11.20 0.20 -5.30
C VAL A 202 -11.46 -0.10 -6.77
N SER A 203 -12.49 -0.89 -7.06
CA SER A 203 -12.89 -1.25 -8.43
C SER A 203 -13.29 -0.03 -9.26
N ASP A 204 -14.11 0.88 -8.68
CA ASP A 204 -14.49 2.14 -9.33
C ASP A 204 -13.23 2.99 -9.65
N ASN A 205 -12.30 3.10 -8.71
CA ASN A 205 -11.05 3.81 -8.92
C ASN A 205 -10.17 3.17 -10.01
N VAL A 206 -10.11 1.83 -10.10
CA VAL A 206 -9.42 1.11 -11.18
C VAL A 206 -10.02 1.45 -12.54
N GLY A 207 -11.35 1.35 -12.69
CA GLY A 207 -12.04 1.71 -13.92
C GLY A 207 -11.81 3.19 -14.31
N ASN A 208 -11.88 4.09 -13.33
CA ASN A 208 -11.61 5.51 -13.53
C ASN A 208 -10.15 5.79 -13.94
N LEU A 209 -9.18 5.05 -13.40
CA LEU A 209 -7.77 5.17 -13.79
C LEU A 209 -7.56 4.78 -15.26
N LEU A 210 -8.19 3.68 -15.72
CA LEU A 210 -8.17 3.25 -17.12
C LEU A 210 -8.78 4.31 -18.04
N LYS A 211 -10.01 4.76 -17.75
CA LYS A 211 -10.68 5.83 -18.50
C LYS A 211 -9.83 7.10 -18.57
N LYS A 212 -9.22 7.49 -17.45
CA LYS A 212 -8.33 8.67 -17.39
C LYS A 212 -7.07 8.50 -18.23
N GLN A 213 -6.42 7.34 -18.24
CA GLN A 213 -5.23 7.13 -19.08
C GLN A 213 -5.59 7.09 -20.57
N MET A 214 -6.74 6.50 -20.92
CA MET A 214 -7.26 6.51 -22.29
C MET A 214 -7.54 7.93 -22.79
N ALA A 215 -8.27 8.74 -22.01
CA ALA A 215 -8.60 10.12 -22.35
C ALA A 215 -7.35 11.01 -22.46
N ALA A 216 -6.34 10.77 -21.62
CA ALA A 216 -5.06 11.48 -21.66
C ALA A 216 -4.13 11.06 -22.82
N GLY A 217 -4.43 9.94 -23.50
CA GLY A 217 -3.55 9.35 -24.50
C GLY A 217 -2.30 8.69 -23.92
N ASP A 218 -2.27 8.46 -22.60
CA ASP A 218 -1.15 7.85 -21.86
C ASP A 218 -1.23 6.32 -21.93
N LEU A 219 -1.17 5.79 -23.16
CA LEU A 219 -1.44 4.39 -23.41
C LEU A 219 -0.24 3.51 -23.07
N HIS A 220 0.92 3.86 -23.62
CA HIS A 220 2.11 3.02 -23.53
C HIS A 220 3.02 3.46 -22.40
N MET A 221 3.74 2.47 -21.85
CA MET A 221 4.90 2.74 -21.04
C MET A 221 5.90 3.55 -21.84
N GLY A 222 6.28 4.71 -21.32
CA GLY A 222 7.14 5.65 -22.04
C GLY A 222 8.36 4.94 -22.61
N SER A 223 8.43 4.83 -23.94
CA SER A 223 9.68 4.59 -24.63
C SER A 223 10.60 5.74 -24.26
N GLY A 224 11.65 5.46 -23.48
CA GLY A 224 12.53 6.49 -22.96
C GLY A 224 13.15 7.31 -24.08
N SER A 225 12.67 8.54 -24.27
CA SER A 225 13.61 9.60 -24.66
C SER A 225 14.62 9.68 -23.52
N LYS A 226 15.91 9.56 -23.87
CA LYS A 226 17.09 9.51 -22.98
C LYS A 226 17.34 10.84 -22.22
N SER A 227 16.30 11.43 -21.64
CA SER A 227 16.37 12.67 -20.87
C SER A 227 15.44 12.66 -19.65
N ALA A 228 15.20 11.48 -19.05
CA ALA A 228 14.50 11.39 -17.77
C ALA A 228 15.32 12.12 -16.68
N SER A 229 15.04 13.42 -16.50
CA SER A 229 15.47 14.15 -15.34
C SER A 229 14.92 13.44 -14.10
N LYS A 230 15.76 13.24 -13.08
CA LYS A 230 15.45 12.53 -11.82
C LYS A 230 14.33 13.18 -10.97
N LYS A 231 13.49 14.06 -11.52
CA LYS A 231 12.56 14.92 -10.77
C LYS A 231 11.09 14.86 -11.20
N SER A 232 10.72 14.19 -12.30
CA SER A 232 9.30 14.07 -12.66
C SER A 232 8.66 12.82 -12.03
N PRO A 233 7.47 12.93 -11.39
CA PRO A 233 6.75 11.75 -10.91
C PRO A 233 6.50 10.79 -12.08
N GLN A 234 6.75 9.50 -11.87
CA GLN A 234 6.52 8.46 -12.87
C GLN A 234 5.08 8.58 -13.38
N LYS A 235 4.92 8.83 -14.68
CA LYS A 235 3.61 8.97 -15.30
C LYS A 235 2.99 7.59 -15.46
N LEU A 236 1.91 7.32 -14.73
CA LEU A 236 1.13 6.08 -14.89
C LEU A 236 0.56 6.00 -16.30
N SER A 237 0.81 4.89 -17.02
CA SER A 237 0.22 4.57 -18.32
C SER A 237 -0.92 3.55 -18.21
N MET A 238 -1.76 3.45 -19.24
CA MET A 238 -2.80 2.42 -19.33
C MET A 238 -2.17 1.02 -19.36
N GLU A 239 -1.08 0.85 -20.11
CA GLU A 239 -0.32 -0.39 -20.20
C GLU A 239 0.14 -0.91 -18.83
N GLN A 240 0.59 -0.01 -17.93
CA GLN A 240 0.92 -0.39 -16.55
C GLN A 240 -0.27 -0.93 -15.78
N VAL A 241 -1.41 -0.24 -15.86
CA VAL A 241 -2.62 -0.68 -15.15
C VAL A 241 -3.05 -2.04 -15.67
N LEU A 242 -3.08 -2.24 -16.99
CA LEU A 242 -3.44 -3.51 -17.62
C LEU A 242 -2.47 -4.64 -17.24
N ALA A 243 -1.16 -4.40 -17.25
CA ALA A 243 -0.16 -5.39 -16.86
C ALA A 243 -0.33 -5.85 -15.40
N HIS A 244 -0.59 -4.92 -14.48
CA HIS A 244 -0.89 -5.27 -13.08
C HIS A 244 -2.23 -6.02 -12.94
N LEU A 245 -3.25 -5.64 -13.72
CA LEU A 245 -4.53 -6.36 -13.71
C LEU A 245 -4.41 -7.77 -14.28
N GLU A 246 -3.63 -7.98 -15.33
CA GLU A 246 -3.36 -9.31 -15.87
C GLU A 246 -2.62 -10.19 -14.84
N HIS A 247 -1.57 -9.66 -14.21
CA HIS A 247 -0.89 -10.37 -13.13
C HIS A 247 -1.84 -10.65 -11.95
N PHE A 248 -2.74 -9.71 -11.63
CA PHE A 248 -3.79 -9.92 -10.64
C PHE A 248 -4.72 -11.07 -11.01
N THR A 249 -5.15 -11.18 -12.29
CA THR A 249 -5.97 -12.31 -12.75
C THR A 249 -5.26 -13.63 -12.55
N GLN A 250 -4.00 -13.76 -12.96
CA GLN A 250 -3.22 -14.99 -12.84
C GLN A 250 -3.05 -15.43 -11.38
N LEU A 251 -2.77 -14.50 -10.46
CA LEU A 251 -2.52 -14.85 -9.06
C LEU A 251 -3.78 -15.02 -8.19
N CYS A 252 -4.87 -14.31 -8.52
CA CYS A 252 -6.03 -14.21 -7.64
C CYS A 252 -7.27 -14.92 -8.17
N LEU A 253 -7.46 -15.05 -9.49
CA LEU A 253 -8.60 -15.79 -10.05
C LEU A 253 -8.33 -17.30 -10.12
N MET A 254 -7.07 -17.72 -10.29
CA MET A 254 -6.71 -19.15 -10.35
C MET A 254 -6.83 -19.89 -8.99
N LYS A 255 -7.30 -19.22 -7.92
CA LYS A 255 -7.39 -19.76 -6.55
C LYS A 255 -8.80 -19.69 -5.93
N GLU A 256 -9.86 -19.71 -6.75
CA GLU A 256 -11.28 -19.82 -6.32
C GLU A 256 -11.77 -18.71 -5.36
N LYS A 257 -11.15 -17.51 -5.37
CA LYS A 257 -11.56 -16.41 -4.48
C LYS A 257 -12.52 -15.44 -5.17
N LYS A 258 -13.80 -15.51 -4.77
CA LYS A 258 -14.91 -14.65 -5.24
C LYS A 258 -14.64 -13.14 -5.22
N SER A 259 -13.71 -12.63 -4.41
CA SER A 259 -13.40 -11.19 -4.36
C SER A 259 -12.64 -10.68 -5.57
N ALA A 260 -11.83 -11.51 -6.23
CA ALA A 260 -11.09 -11.12 -7.43
C ALA A 260 -12.02 -10.89 -8.63
N GLU A 261 -13.11 -11.68 -8.73
CA GLU A 261 -14.17 -11.51 -9.73
C GLU A 261 -14.95 -10.21 -9.53
N GLN A 262 -15.07 -9.72 -8.29
CA GLN A 262 -15.83 -8.51 -7.99
C GLN A 262 -15.22 -7.26 -8.62
N ILE A 263 -13.87 -7.20 -8.75
CA ILE A 263 -13.21 -6.10 -9.48
C ILE A 263 -13.71 -6.06 -10.93
N PHE A 264 -13.68 -7.21 -11.61
CA PHE A 264 -13.99 -7.28 -13.03
C PHE A 264 -15.50 -7.27 -13.31
N SER A 265 -16.32 -7.57 -12.32
CA SER A 265 -17.79 -7.44 -12.38
C SER A 265 -18.27 -6.01 -12.09
N ASN A 266 -17.38 -5.11 -11.67
CA ASN A 266 -17.73 -3.72 -11.40
C ASN A 266 -18.09 -2.96 -12.69
N ALA A 267 -19.20 -2.22 -12.67
CA ALA A 267 -19.72 -1.49 -13.83
C ALA A 267 -18.70 -0.49 -14.41
N THR A 268 -17.98 0.26 -13.56
CA THR A 268 -16.99 1.25 -13.99
C THR A 268 -15.81 0.60 -14.72
N VAL A 269 -15.37 -0.58 -14.26
CA VAL A 269 -14.34 -1.38 -14.91
C VAL A 269 -14.85 -1.92 -16.24
N LEU A 270 -16.03 -2.54 -16.26
CA LEU A 270 -16.64 -3.09 -17.49
C LEU A 270 -16.82 -2.02 -18.58
N GLU A 271 -17.28 -0.82 -18.21
CA GLU A 271 -17.39 0.31 -19.12
C GLU A 271 -16.03 0.75 -19.66
N ALA A 272 -14.98 0.79 -18.83
CA ALA A 272 -13.63 1.15 -19.26
C ALA A 272 -13.09 0.16 -20.31
N PHE A 273 -13.33 -1.14 -20.12
CA PHE A 273 -12.95 -2.15 -21.11
C PHE A 273 -13.78 -2.05 -22.40
N GLN A 274 -15.08 -1.78 -22.32
CA GLN A 274 -15.92 -1.55 -23.51
C GLN A 274 -15.50 -0.31 -24.31
N GLU A 275 -15.09 0.77 -23.63
CA GLU A 275 -14.56 1.97 -24.27
C GLU A 275 -13.21 1.68 -24.94
N ALA A 276 -12.35 0.91 -24.27
CA ALA A 276 -11.08 0.44 -24.82
C ALA A 276 -11.26 -0.42 -26.09
N GLU A 277 -12.27 -1.29 -26.13
CA GLU A 277 -12.62 -2.13 -27.29
C GLU A 277 -12.97 -1.31 -28.54
N LYS A 278 -13.60 -0.14 -28.35
CA LYS A 278 -14.01 0.77 -29.41
C LYS A 278 -12.92 1.77 -29.84
N ASN A 279 -11.83 1.85 -29.07
CA ASN A 279 -10.78 2.84 -29.30
C ASN A 279 -9.63 2.23 -30.11
N ASP A 280 -9.49 2.63 -31.37
CA ASP A 280 -8.47 2.13 -32.28
C ASP A 280 -7.04 2.35 -31.76
N LYS A 281 -6.80 3.43 -31.00
CA LYS A 281 -5.48 3.69 -30.39
C LYS A 281 -5.09 2.66 -29.34
N VAL A 282 -6.07 1.99 -28.73
CA VAL A 282 -5.85 0.97 -27.70
C VAL A 282 -5.68 -0.42 -28.32
N ALA A 283 -5.92 -0.60 -29.63
CA ALA A 283 -5.81 -1.89 -30.31
C ALA A 283 -4.49 -2.65 -30.04
N PRO A 284 -3.30 -2.02 -30.02
CA PRO A 284 -2.06 -2.72 -29.67
C PRO A 284 -2.08 -3.30 -28.24
N LEU A 285 -2.66 -2.57 -27.28
CA LEU A 285 -2.80 -3.04 -25.90
C LEU A 285 -3.85 -4.16 -25.79
N ARG A 286 -4.93 -4.10 -26.58
CA ARG A 286 -5.92 -5.19 -26.64
C ARG A 286 -5.31 -6.49 -27.13
N SER A 287 -4.48 -6.43 -28.16
CA SER A 287 -3.74 -7.60 -28.64
C SER A 287 -2.74 -8.10 -27.60
N LYS A 288 -2.03 -7.19 -26.92
CA LYS A 288 -1.05 -7.56 -25.88
C LYS A 288 -1.68 -8.24 -24.67
N PHE A 289 -2.82 -7.75 -24.21
CA PHE A 289 -3.53 -8.22 -23.02
C PHE A 289 -4.80 -9.01 -23.38
N ALA A 290 -4.78 -9.74 -24.50
CA ALA A 290 -5.98 -10.40 -25.05
C ALA A 290 -6.65 -11.36 -24.06
N GLN A 291 -5.84 -12.07 -23.25
CA GLN A 291 -6.33 -12.95 -22.20
C GLN A 291 -7.13 -12.18 -21.15
N LEU A 292 -6.59 -11.07 -20.63
CA LEU A 292 -7.30 -10.20 -19.68
C LEU A 292 -8.64 -9.69 -20.26
N PHE A 293 -8.67 -9.25 -21.52
CA PHE A 293 -9.90 -8.82 -22.18
C PHE A 293 -10.93 -9.95 -22.31
N ALA A 294 -10.48 -11.17 -22.63
CA ALA A 294 -11.36 -12.34 -22.68
C ALA A 294 -11.98 -12.66 -21.32
N VAL A 295 -11.18 -12.64 -20.24
CA VAL A 295 -11.66 -12.85 -18.87
C VAL A 295 -12.74 -11.84 -18.49
N VAL A 296 -12.50 -10.56 -18.74
CA VAL A 296 -13.47 -9.49 -18.44
C VAL A 296 -14.76 -9.68 -19.23
N ASN A 297 -14.66 -10.09 -20.50
CA ASN A 297 -15.84 -10.35 -21.33
C ASN A 297 -16.68 -11.53 -20.83
N ILE A 298 -16.06 -12.61 -20.35
CA ILE A 298 -16.76 -13.75 -19.74
C ILE A 298 -17.54 -13.28 -18.50
N LEU A 299 -16.87 -12.57 -17.58
CA LEU A 299 -17.50 -12.09 -16.33
C LEU A 299 -18.62 -11.08 -16.58
N ARG A 300 -18.51 -10.28 -17.65
CA ARG A 300 -19.56 -9.38 -18.10
C ARG A 300 -20.83 -10.13 -18.51
N ASP A 301 -20.69 -11.20 -19.28
CA ASP A 301 -21.83 -11.95 -19.81
C ASP A 301 -22.53 -12.73 -18.68
N GLU A 302 -21.78 -13.30 -17.74
CA GLU A 302 -22.35 -13.91 -16.54
C GLU A 302 -23.15 -12.92 -15.67
N SER A 303 -22.68 -11.68 -15.58
CA SER A 303 -23.37 -10.62 -14.85
C SER A 303 -24.73 -10.29 -15.50
N ARG A 304 -24.79 -10.30 -16.85
CA ARG A 304 -26.03 -10.08 -17.61
C ARG A 304 -27.03 -11.22 -17.44
N ASP A 305 -26.56 -12.47 -17.45
CA ASP A 305 -27.43 -13.64 -17.27
C ASP A 305 -28.08 -13.68 -15.88
N LYS A 306 -27.35 -13.26 -14.83
CA LYS A 306 -27.89 -13.12 -13.47
C LYS A 306 -29.00 -12.06 -13.41
N GLU A 307 -28.81 -10.92 -14.07
CA GLU A 307 -29.84 -9.88 -14.15
C GLU A 307 -31.08 -10.32 -14.93
N GLN A 308 -30.92 -11.01 -16.06
CA GLN A 308 -32.03 -11.50 -16.88
C GLN A 308 -32.81 -12.63 -16.19
N SER A 309 -32.13 -13.54 -15.50
CA SER A 309 -32.75 -14.60 -14.70
C SER A 309 -33.52 -14.06 -13.49
N SER A 310 -33.05 -12.96 -12.88
CA SER A 310 -33.78 -12.29 -11.79
C SER A 310 -35.06 -11.58 -12.26
N ARG A 311 -35.11 -11.14 -13.53
CA ARG A 311 -36.28 -10.46 -14.12
C ARG A 311 -37.37 -11.44 -14.56
N THR A 312 -37.04 -12.67 -14.94
CA THR A 312 -38.03 -13.70 -15.32
C THR A 312 -38.75 -14.35 -14.13
N LEU A 313 -38.21 -14.25 -12.90
CA LEU A 313 -38.86 -14.78 -11.68
C LEU A 313 -39.90 -13.85 -11.04
N ARG A 314 -40.04 -12.60 -11.51
CA ARG A 314 -41.05 -11.65 -11.00
C ARG A 314 -42.39 -11.69 -11.74
N GLY A 315 -42.52 -12.56 -12.74
CA GLY A 315 -43.67 -12.61 -13.64
C GLY A 315 -44.46 -13.92 -13.60
N ASN A 316 -44.64 -14.58 -12.45
CA ASN A 316 -45.69 -15.61 -12.32
C ASN A 316 -46.08 -15.88 -10.86
N ARG A 317 -46.99 -15.10 -10.29
CA ARG A 317 -47.71 -15.47 -9.06
C ARG A 317 -49.07 -16.05 -9.44
N GLY A 318 -49.06 -17.35 -9.76
CA GLY A 318 -50.25 -18.19 -9.89
C GLY A 318 -50.08 -19.46 -9.06
N SER A 319 -50.84 -19.53 -7.97
CA SER A 319 -51.26 -20.70 -7.17
C SER A 319 -50.60 -22.07 -7.42
N GLY A 320 -49.97 -22.66 -6.40
CA GLY A 320 -49.67 -24.10 -6.35
C GLY A 320 -48.73 -24.50 -5.22
N SER A 321 -49.14 -25.47 -4.41
CA SER A 321 -48.53 -25.94 -3.17
C SER A 321 -47.29 -26.84 -3.31
N SER A 322 -46.53 -26.90 -2.21
CA SER A 322 -45.72 -28.01 -1.67
C SER A 322 -44.38 -28.45 -2.31
N SER A 323 -43.34 -28.28 -1.49
CA SER A 323 -42.23 -29.20 -1.13
C SER A 323 -41.11 -29.58 -2.13
N SER A 324 -39.89 -29.42 -1.61
CA SER A 324 -38.61 -30.06 -1.97
C SER A 324 -37.85 -29.54 -3.21
N ALA A 325 -36.87 -28.66 -2.97
CA ALA A 325 -35.77 -28.40 -3.92
C ALA A 325 -34.55 -27.81 -3.20
N SER A 326 -33.76 -28.65 -2.53
CA SER A 326 -32.48 -28.24 -1.91
C SER A 326 -31.30 -29.13 -2.31
N LYS A 327 -31.40 -29.88 -3.43
CA LYS A 327 -30.31 -30.70 -3.98
C LYS A 327 -29.89 -30.35 -5.41
N THR A 328 -30.66 -29.55 -6.15
CA THR A 328 -30.39 -29.21 -7.55
C THR A 328 -29.59 -27.91 -7.75
N SER A 329 -29.40 -27.09 -6.71
CA SER A 329 -28.57 -25.87 -6.83
C SER A 329 -27.08 -26.17 -6.68
N ARG A 330 -26.69 -27.06 -5.76
CA ARG A 330 -25.27 -27.42 -5.53
C ARG A 330 -24.64 -28.10 -6.74
N HIS A 331 -25.37 -29.02 -7.38
CA HIS A 331 -24.86 -29.73 -8.56
C HIS A 331 -24.67 -28.80 -9.78
N LYS A 332 -25.47 -27.74 -9.88
CA LYS A 332 -25.34 -26.70 -10.92
C LYS A 332 -24.23 -25.68 -10.63
N GLU A 333 -23.84 -25.52 -9.38
CA GLU A 333 -22.74 -24.65 -8.96
C GLU A 333 -21.42 -25.40 -9.20
N GLU A 334 -21.32 -26.66 -8.78
CA GLU A 334 -20.17 -27.53 -9.03
C GLU A 334 -19.90 -27.78 -10.53
N ASP A 335 -20.93 -27.98 -11.37
CA ASP A 335 -20.75 -28.12 -12.82
C ASP A 335 -20.27 -26.82 -13.50
N LYS A 336 -20.61 -25.66 -12.95
CA LYS A 336 -20.18 -24.36 -13.47
C LYS A 336 -18.73 -24.07 -13.10
N ASP A 337 -18.34 -24.42 -11.88
CA ASP A 337 -16.97 -24.27 -11.40
C ASP A 337 -16.00 -25.17 -12.19
N LEU A 338 -16.43 -26.40 -12.52
CA LEU A 338 -15.72 -27.30 -13.43
C LEU A 338 -15.61 -26.77 -14.87
N LEU A 339 -16.66 -26.10 -15.36
CA LEU A 339 -16.66 -25.47 -16.69
C LEU A 339 -15.75 -24.23 -16.75
N LEU A 340 -15.67 -23.43 -15.69
CA LEU A 340 -14.75 -22.31 -15.58
C LEU A 340 -13.31 -22.80 -15.49
N ALA A 341 -13.01 -23.75 -14.59
CA ALA A 341 -11.69 -24.36 -14.46
C ALA A 341 -11.21 -24.98 -15.79
N ASN A 342 -12.07 -25.74 -16.49
CA ASN A 342 -11.75 -26.28 -17.81
C ASN A 342 -11.59 -25.20 -18.89
N ARG A 343 -12.38 -24.12 -18.86
CA ARG A 343 -12.24 -23.03 -19.85
C ARG A 343 -10.96 -22.22 -19.63
N PHE A 344 -10.56 -22.00 -18.37
CA PHE A 344 -9.29 -21.37 -18.05
C PHE A 344 -8.10 -22.27 -18.42
N SER A 345 -8.21 -23.59 -18.28
CA SER A 345 -7.19 -24.55 -18.75
C SER A 345 -7.10 -24.64 -20.28
N ILE A 346 -8.23 -24.65 -21.00
CA ILE A 346 -8.26 -24.75 -22.47
C ILE A 346 -7.61 -23.55 -23.16
N VAL A 347 -7.68 -22.35 -22.56
CA VAL A 347 -7.01 -21.15 -23.07
C VAL A 347 -5.49 -21.19 -22.85
N ILE A 348 -5.01 -21.96 -21.86
CA ILE A 348 -3.59 -22.12 -21.55
C ILE A 348 -2.95 -23.19 -22.45
N ASP A 349 -3.66 -24.30 -22.73
CA ASP A 349 -3.13 -25.39 -23.56
C ASP A 349 -3.04 -25.05 -25.06
N SER A 350 -3.71 -23.98 -25.53
CA SER A 350 -3.59 -23.53 -26.92
C SER A 350 -2.29 -22.79 -27.26
N GLU A 351 -1.41 -22.53 -26.28
CA GLU A 351 -0.08 -21.90 -26.49
C GLU A 351 1.12 -22.83 -26.20
N LEU A 352 0.87 -24.12 -25.93
CA LEU A 352 1.92 -25.14 -25.79
C LEU A 352 2.08 -26.06 -27.02
N ASN A 353 1.51 -25.68 -28.17
CA ASN A 353 1.72 -26.34 -29.47
C ASN A 353 2.02 -25.34 -30.59
#